data_AF-A0A8J2JL15-F1
#
_entry.id   AF-A0A8J2JL15-F1
#
_cell.length_a   1.000
_cell.length_b   1.000
_cell.length_c   1.000
_cell.angle_alpha   90.00
_cell.angle_beta   90.00
_cell.angle_gamma   90.00
#
_symmetry.space_group_name_H-M   'P 1'
#
loop_
_entity.id
_entity.type
_entity.pdbx_description
1 polymer ?
#
loop_
_entity_poly.entity_id
_entity_poly.type
_entity_poly.pdbx_seq_one_letter_code
_entity_poly.pdbx_strand_id
1 'polypeptide(L)'
;LFTLGVGSATSLTGGIITIIHDQFPSITKPRITALVCVVGFASGLIYVTPGGQFMLELVDYFGAGFVIYVMAVIEVIGIAWVYGLSNIIRD
;
A
#
# COMPACT_ATOMS: atom_id res chain seq x y z
N LEU A 1 0.51 18.70 -10.10
CA LEU A 1 -0.13 17.37 -10.01
C LEU A 1 0.91 16.23 -10.01
N PHE A 2 1.83 16.20 -10.98
CA PHE A 2 2.85 15.14 -11.09
C PHE A 2 3.69 14.95 -9.81
N THR A 3 4.30 16.01 -9.26
CA THR A 3 5.12 15.91 -8.04
C THR A 3 4.35 15.40 -6.83
N LEU A 4 3.07 15.77 -6.69
CA LEU A 4 2.21 15.29 -5.61
C LEU A 4 1.93 13.79 -5.76
N GLY A 5 1.55 13.36 -6.98
CA GLY A 5 1.32 11.94 -7.26
C GLY A 5 2.57 11.07 -7.07
N VAL A 6 3.73 11.56 -7.51
CA VAL A 6 5.02 10.87 -7.32
C VAL A 6 5.37 10.77 -5.83
N GLY A 7 5.15 11.82 -5.05
CA GLY A 7 5.36 11.80 -3.59
C GLY A 7 4.50 10.75 -2.88
N SER A 8 3.20 10.69 -3.20
CA SER A 8 2.30 9.68 -2.62
C SER A 8 2.69 8.25 -3.04
N ALA A 9 3.00 8.03 -4.32
CA ALA A 9 3.37 6.71 -4.84
C ALA A 9 4.69 6.18 -4.25
N THR A 10 5.68 7.06 -4.08
CA THR A 10 6.96 6.69 -3.46
C THR A 10 6.79 6.33 -1.98
N SER A 11 5.90 7.01 -1.25
CA SER A 11 5.58 6.68 0.14
C SER A 11 4.91 5.30 0.28
N LEU A 12 3.88 5.01 -0.53
CA LEU A 12 3.20 3.72 -0.54
C LEU A 12 4.14 2.56 -0.90
N THR A 13 4.95 2.77 -1.94
CA THR A 13 5.92 1.76 -2.41
C THR A 13 7.00 1.51 -1.35
N GLY A 14 7.47 2.56 -0.67
CA GLY A 14 8.42 2.45 0.44
C GLY A 14 7.86 1.65 1.61
N GLY A 15 6.57 1.82 1.94
CA GLY A 15 5.88 1.01 2.94
C GLY A 15 5.87 -0.47 2.57
N ILE A 16 5.49 -0.81 1.34
CA ILE A 16 5.46 -2.19 0.85
C ILE A 16 6.86 -2.83 0.90
N ILE A 17 7.89 -2.12 0.44
CA ILE A 17 9.28 -2.63 0.48
C ILE A 17 9.71 -2.90 1.92
N THR A 18 9.34 -2.02 2.86
CA THR A 18 9.67 -2.17 4.28
C THR A 18 8.99 -3.40 4.88
N ILE A 19 7.70 -3.60 4.61
CA ILE A 19 6.94 -4.78 5.06
C ILE A 19 7.55 -6.07 4.52
N ILE A 20 7.88 -6.12 3.22
CA ILE A 20 8.49 -7.30 2.61
C ILE A 20 9.87 -7.58 3.21
N HIS A 21 10.67 -6.55 3.46
CA HIS A 21 11.98 -6.69 4.07
C HIS A 21 11.89 -7.16 5.54
N ASP A 22 10.87 -6.73 6.27
CA ASP A 22 10.62 -7.15 7.66
C ASP A 22 10.29 -8.65 7.75
N GLN A 23 9.48 -9.16 6.82
CA GLN A 23 9.14 -10.58 6.75
C GLN A 23 10.29 -11.47 6.23
N PHE A 24 11.15 -10.94 5.35
CA PHE A 24 12.26 -11.68 4.74
C PHE A 24 13.60 -10.94 4.93
N PRO A 25 14.18 -10.96 6.15
CA PRO A 25 15.42 -10.23 6.45
C PRO A 25 16.66 -10.79 5.72
N SER A 26 16.56 -11.98 5.11
CA SER A 26 17.65 -12.60 4.35
C SER A 26 17.88 -11.98 2.97
N ILE A 27 16.90 -11.26 2.42
CA ILE A 27 16.97 -10.72 1.05
C ILE A 27 17.49 -9.27 1.08
N THR A 28 18.44 -8.96 0.20
CA THR A 28 19.02 -7.61 0.09
C THR A 28 17.98 -6.61 -0.40
N LYS A 29 17.81 -5.49 0.32
CA LYS A 29 16.94 -4.34 -0.04
C LYS A 29 16.88 -4.00 -1.54
N PRO A 30 17.99 -3.85 -2.29
CA PRO A 30 17.92 -3.48 -3.70
C PRO A 30 17.21 -4.52 -4.58
N ARG A 31 17.25 -5.81 -4.22
CA ARG A 31 16.55 -6.87 -4.98
C ARG A 31 15.04 -6.80 -4.76
N ILE A 32 14.61 -6.50 -3.54
CA ILE A 32 13.19 -6.32 -3.19
C ILE A 32 12.63 -5.11 -3.94
N THR A 33 13.34 -3.98 -3.91
CA THR A 33 12.94 -2.77 -4.64
C THR A 33 12.82 -3.04 -6.14
N ALA A 34 13.79 -3.74 -6.74
CA ALA A 34 13.72 -4.08 -8.16
C ALA A 34 12.50 -4.94 -8.50
N LEU A 35 12.21 -5.95 -7.68
CA LEU A 35 11.03 -6.80 -7.85
C LEU A 35 9.73 -5.98 -7.78
N VAL A 36 9.58 -5.15 -6.74
CA VAL A 36 8.40 -4.29 -6.55
C VAL A 36 8.23 -3.32 -7.72
N CYS A 37 9.31 -2.72 -8.23
CA CYS A 37 9.27 -1.85 -9.40
C CYS A 37 8.85 -2.60 -10.68
N VAL A 38 9.37 -3.81 -10.90
CA VAL A 38 9.00 -4.62 -12.08
C VAL A 38 7.53 -5.02 -12.05
N VAL A 39 7.04 -5.46 -10.89
CA VAL A 39 5.62 -5.82 -10.71
C VAL A 39 4.73 -4.58 -10.88
N GLY A 40 5.12 -3.45 -10.28
CA GLY A 40 4.40 -2.18 -10.42
C GLY A 40 4.39 -1.65 -11.85
N PHE A 41 5.47 -1.84 -12.61
CA PHE A 41 5.51 -1.47 -14.03
C PHE A 41 4.59 -2.37 -14.87
N ALA A 42 4.61 -3.69 -14.62
CA ALA A 42 3.75 -4.64 -15.32
C ALA A 42 2.26 -4.37 -15.05
N SER A 43 1.88 -4.09 -13.81
CA SER A 43 0.49 -3.71 -13.47
C SER A 43 0.11 -2.35 -14.05
N GLY A 44 1.03 -1.39 -14.06
CA GLY A 44 0.87 -0.08 -14.70
C GLY A 44 0.59 -0.19 -16.20
N LEU A 45 1.20 -1.16 -16.88
CA LEU A 45 1.04 -1.37 -18.32
C LEU A 45 -0.41 -1.71 -18.71
N ILE A 46 -1.13 -2.42 -17.84
CA ILE A 46 -2.54 -2.77 -18.05
C ILE A 46 -3.40 -1.49 -18.16
N TYR A 47 -3.10 -0.47 -17.37
CA TYR A 47 -3.84 0.79 -17.32
C TYR A 47 -3.56 1.75 -18.49
N VAL A 48 -2.54 1.49 -19.31
CA VAL A 48 -2.20 2.31 -20.50
C VAL A 48 -2.97 1.87 -21.76
N THR A 49 -3.61 0.69 -21.72
CA THR A 49 -4.44 0.13 -22.80
C THR A 49 -5.67 1.02 -23.06
N PRO A 50 -6.29 1.05 -24.27
CA PRO A 50 -7.47 1.87 -24.58
C PRO A 50 -8.69 1.72 -23.63
N GLY A 51 -8.78 0.64 -22.86
CA GLY A 51 -9.79 0.45 -21.81
C GLY A 51 -9.32 0.77 -20.39
N GLY A 52 -8.14 1.36 -20.22
CA GLY A 52 -7.46 1.51 -18.94
C GLY A 52 -8.21 2.40 -17.94
N GLN A 53 -8.90 3.44 -18.41
CA GLN A 53 -9.71 4.31 -17.54
C GLN A 53 -10.84 3.54 -16.85
N PHE A 54 -11.50 2.62 -17.56
CA PHE A 54 -12.55 1.79 -16.96
C PHE A 54 -11.98 0.85 -15.90
N MET A 55 -10.78 0.31 -16.13
CA MET A 55 -10.09 -0.52 -15.14
C MET A 55 -9.66 0.28 -13.91
N LEU A 56 -9.20 1.53 -14.08
CA LEU A 56 -8.87 2.42 -12.97
C LEU A 56 -10.11 2.74 -12.13
N GLU A 57 -11.23 3.05 -12.77
CA GLU A 57 -12.48 3.36 -12.06
C GLU A 57 -13.01 2.15 -11.28
N LEU A 58 -12.92 0.95 -11.88
CA LEU A 58 -13.29 -0.30 -11.21
C LEU A 58 -12.42 -0.57 -9.97
N VAL A 59 -11.10 -0.38 -10.09
CA VAL A 59 -10.17 -0.64 -8.97
C VAL A 59 -10.31 0.41 -7.86
N ASP A 60 -10.58 1.66 -8.22
CA ASP A 60 -10.75 2.75 -7.25
C ASP A 60 -12.04 2.56 -6.44
N TYR A 61 -13.15 2.28 -7.13
CA TYR A 61 -14.45 2.09 -6.49
C TYR A 61 -14.50 0.86 -5.59
N PHE A 62 -14.00 -0.29 -6.07
CA PHE A 62 -14.06 -1.55 -5.30
C PHE A 62 -12.86 -1.75 -4.37
N GLY A 63 -11.68 -1.26 -4.74
CA GLY A 63 -10.43 -1.55 -4.03
C GLY A 63 -9.98 -0.44 -3.08
N ALA A 64 -9.99 0.82 -3.50
CA ALA A 64 -9.45 1.91 -2.69
C ALA A 64 -10.50 2.50 -1.73
N GLY A 65 -11.73 2.71 -2.19
CA GLY A 65 -12.78 3.32 -1.37
C GLY A 65 -13.17 2.45 -0.18
N PHE A 66 -13.97 1.42 -0.42
CA PHE A 66 -14.63 0.67 0.66
C PHE A 66 -13.65 -0.12 1.56
N VAL A 67 -12.65 -0.77 0.96
CA VAL A 67 -11.75 -1.67 1.70
C VAL A 67 -10.87 -0.91 2.70
N ILE A 68 -10.35 0.27 2.33
CA ILE A 68 -9.48 1.05 3.22
C ILE A 68 -10.26 1.52 4.45
N TYR A 69 -11.52 1.95 4.29
CA TYR A 69 -12.35 2.34 5.44
C TYR A 69 -12.60 1.18 6.40
N VAL A 70 -12.93 0.00 5.87
CA VAL A 70 -13.17 -1.19 6.71
C VAL A 70 -11.89 -1.59 7.44
N MET A 71 -10.76 -1.62 6.76
CA MET A 71 -9.45 -1.88 7.38
C MET A 71 -9.13 -0.90 8.50
N ALA A 72 -9.30 0.40 8.25
CA ALA A 72 -9.02 1.45 9.23
C ALA A 72 -9.92 1.32 10.49
N VAL A 73 -11.21 1.01 10.32
CA VAL A 73 -12.11 0.79 11.47
C VAL A 73 -11.67 -0.40 12.29
N ILE A 74 -11.32 -1.52 11.66
CA ILE A 74 -10.85 -2.72 12.36
C ILE A 74 -9.53 -2.44 13.08
N GLU A 75 -8.59 -1.74 12.44
CA GLU A 75 -7.31 -1.36 13.02
C GLU A 75 -7.50 -0.50 14.29
N VAL A 76 -8.36 0.53 14.22
CA VAL A 76 -8.67 1.38 15.37
C VAL A 76 -9.35 0.60 16.51
N ILE A 77 -10.30 -0.27 16.19
CA ILE A 77 -10.97 -1.11 17.21
C ILE A 77 -9.96 -2.06 17.86
N GLY A 78 -9.11 -2.71 17.07
CA GLY A 78 -8.08 -3.62 17.56
C GLY A 78 -7.09 -2.92 18.49
N ILE A 79 -6.62 -1.73 18.10
CA ILE A 79 -5.74 -0.90 18.93
C ILE A 79 -6.45 -0.48 20.22
N ALA A 80 -7.70 -0.01 20.14
CA ALA A 80 -8.42 0.51 21.29
C ALA A 80 -8.80 -0.55 22.34
N TRP A 81 -9.22 -1.74 21.88
CA TRP A 81 -9.77 -2.79 22.73
C TRP A 81 -8.83 -3.98 22.97
N VAL A 82 -8.00 -4.38 22.01
CA VAL A 82 -7.12 -5.56 22.13
C VAL A 82 -5.75 -5.18 22.68
N TYR A 83 -5.12 -4.13 22.15
CA TYR A 83 -3.83 -3.65 22.67
C TYR A 83 -4.00 -2.85 23.98
N GLY A 84 -5.15 -2.19 24.13
CA GLY A 84 -5.54 -1.41 25.30
C GLY A 84 -4.93 -0.01 25.29
N LEU A 85 -5.80 1.03 25.36
CA LEU A 85 -5.39 2.43 25.33
C LEU A 85 -4.28 2.77 26.35
N SER A 86 -4.31 2.13 27.52
CA SER A 86 -3.34 2.36 28.58
C SER A 86 -1.92 1.90 28.21
N ASN A 87 -1.79 0.90 27.33
CA ASN A 87 -0.49 0.41 26.91
C ASN A 87 0.13 1.30 25.82
N ILE A 88 -0.70 1.94 24.99
CA ILE A 88 -0.27 2.92 23.96
C ILE A 88 0.19 4.23 24.61
N ILE A 89 -0.51 4.72 25.63
CA ILE A 89 -0.15 5.97 26.32
C ILE A 89 1.17 5.83 27.10
N ARG A 90 1.63 4.59 27.34
CA ARG A 90 2.85 4.27 28.08
C ARG A 90 4.06 4.01 27.16
N ASP A 91 3.84 3.75 25.88
CA ASP A 91 4.89 3.63 24.83
C ASP A 91 5.16 5.00 24.19
#